data_AF-A0A381YM88-F1
#
_entry.id   AF-A0A381YM88-F1
#
_cell.length_a   1.000
_cell.length_b   1.000
_cell.length_c   1.000
_cell.angle_alpha   90.00
_cell.angle_beta   90.00
_cell.angle_gamma   90.00
#
_symmetry.space_group_name_H-M   'P 1'
#
loop_
_entity.id
_entity.type
_entity.pdbx_description
1 polymer ?
#
loop_
_entity_poly.entity_id
_entity_poly.type
_entity_poly.pdbx_seq_one_letter_code
_entity_poly.pdbx_strand_id
1 'polypeptide(L)'
;MKFKIIIIFILLSSLVQNANSESNLTNIDEIFYIGKMDSHNNDFVLFFKTREKAILAKGEEYNYITDYPQDLYIYDRKSEETKPLITYDWFPRHAKFYLSNYDFPVFPEDFAYYLMKDNKTLIMVSAVKNINQSFKFDISTNKLHKYSTKGKLDFIISSITKDCGFSSMNDTYKCNYYKPLISQNLIN
;
A
#
# COMPACT_ATOMS: atom_id res chain seq x y z
N MET A 1 5.34 -44.44 -42.91
CA MET A 1 5.47 -43.01 -42.55
C MET A 1 4.56 -42.59 -41.39
N LYS A 2 3.28 -43.00 -41.37
CA LYS A 2 2.29 -42.58 -40.34
C LYS A 2 2.67 -42.95 -38.89
N PHE A 3 3.25 -44.13 -38.66
CA PHE A 3 3.64 -44.56 -37.30
C PHE A 3 4.83 -43.79 -36.70
N LYS A 4 5.79 -43.35 -37.52
CA LYS A 4 6.93 -42.54 -37.06
C LYS A 4 6.51 -41.13 -36.62
N ILE A 5 5.47 -40.57 -37.25
CA ILE A 5 4.92 -39.25 -36.90
C ILE A 5 4.22 -39.30 -35.54
N ILE A 6 3.51 -40.38 -35.23
CA ILE A 6 2.85 -40.58 -33.93
C ILE A 6 3.89 -40.65 -32.80
N ILE A 7 5.01 -41.35 -33.02
CA ILE A 7 6.11 -41.43 -32.04
C ILE A 7 6.72 -40.06 -31.78
N ILE A 8 6.92 -39.24 -32.81
CA ILE A 8 7.41 -37.86 -32.68
C ILE A 8 6.42 -36.99 -31.90
N PHE A 9 5.12 -37.16 -32.12
CA PHE A 9 4.07 -36.42 -31.41
C PHE A 9 4.02 -36.79 -29.92
N ILE A 10 4.20 -38.07 -29.58
CA ILE A 10 4.29 -38.54 -28.20
C ILE A 10 5.57 -38.00 -27.53
N LEU A 11 6.70 -37.99 -28.23
CA LEU A 11 7.96 -37.42 -27.71
C LEU A 11 7.85 -35.90 -27.45
N LEU A 12 7.17 -35.17 -28.33
CA LEU A 12 6.91 -33.73 -28.15
C LEU A 12 5.99 -33.46 -26.94
N SER A 13 5.00 -34.32 -26.70
CA SER A 13 4.10 -34.17 -25.54
C SER A 13 4.80 -34.40 -24.20
N SER A 14 5.87 -35.21 -24.16
CA SER A 14 6.69 -35.39 -22.95
C SER A 14 7.65 -34.24 -22.63
N LEU A 15 7.82 -33.28 -23.55
CA LEU A 15 8.59 -32.04 -23.32
C LEU A 15 7.73 -30.92 -22.72
N VAL A 16 6.42 -31.11 -22.62
CA VAL A 16 5.52 -30.18 -21.93
C VAL A 16 5.69 -30.40 -20.44
N GLN A 17 6.75 -29.82 -19.87
CA GLN A 17 6.83 -29.66 -18.43
C GLN A 17 5.75 -28.67 -18.03
N ASN A 18 4.80 -29.11 -17.20
CA ASN A 18 3.98 -28.19 -16.45
C ASN A 18 4.93 -27.36 -15.60
N ALA A 19 5.22 -26.13 -16.03
CA ALA A 19 5.83 -25.12 -15.18
C ALA A 19 4.75 -24.72 -14.16
N ASN A 20 4.51 -25.59 -13.20
CA ASN A 20 3.88 -25.21 -11.96
C ASN A 20 4.95 -24.39 -11.24
N SER A 21 4.99 -23.08 -11.50
CA SER A 21 5.54 -22.18 -10.50
C SER A 21 4.60 -22.33 -9.31
N GLU A 22 4.96 -23.19 -8.37
CA GLU A 22 4.44 -23.08 -7.03
C GLU A 22 4.85 -21.68 -6.61
N SER A 23 3.91 -20.74 -6.66
CA SER A 23 4.13 -19.43 -6.08
C SER A 23 4.27 -19.74 -4.60
N ASN A 24 5.51 -19.89 -4.14
CA ASN A 24 5.86 -19.60 -2.77
C ASN A 24 5.50 -18.12 -2.60
N LEU A 25 4.21 -17.80 -2.44
CA LEU A 25 3.74 -16.54 -1.90
C LEU A 25 4.10 -16.66 -0.42
N THR A 26 5.40 -16.55 -0.18
CA THR A 26 6.03 -16.53 1.12
C THR A 26 5.35 -15.41 1.88
N ASN A 27 4.74 -15.79 3.01
CA ASN A 27 4.12 -14.98 4.06
C ASN A 27 3.70 -13.54 3.68
N ILE A 28 2.42 -13.17 3.88
CA ILE A 28 1.93 -11.78 3.66
C ILE A 28 2.84 -10.74 4.36
N ASP A 29 3.39 -11.12 5.51
CA ASP A 29 4.40 -10.38 6.28
C ASP A 29 5.70 -10.07 5.53
N GLU A 30 6.03 -10.74 4.44
CA GLU A 30 7.19 -10.45 3.59
C GLU A 30 6.88 -9.34 2.59
N ILE A 31 5.64 -9.29 2.11
CA ILE A 31 5.16 -8.35 1.10
C ILE A 31 4.63 -7.06 1.73
N PHE A 32 4.10 -7.12 2.95
CA PHE A 32 3.48 -5.99 3.65
C PHE A 32 4.03 -5.77 5.04
N TYR A 33 4.11 -4.52 5.46
CA TYR A 33 4.16 -4.18 6.88
C TYR A 33 2.73 -4.18 7.41
N ILE A 34 2.41 -5.11 8.30
CA ILE A 34 1.07 -5.24 8.84
C ILE A 34 1.00 -4.48 10.17
N GLY A 35 0.17 -3.43 10.24
CA GLY A 35 -0.10 -2.69 11.47
C GLY A 35 1.02 -1.76 11.95
N LYS A 36 2.30 -2.05 11.66
CA LYS A 36 3.44 -1.20 12.04
C LYS A 36 4.60 -1.27 11.06
N MET A 37 5.35 -0.18 10.94
CA MET A 37 6.53 -0.05 10.06
C MET A 37 7.55 0.90 10.69
N ASP A 38 8.82 0.50 10.69
CA ASP A 38 9.94 1.37 11.07
C ASP A 38 10.31 2.33 9.93
N SER A 39 10.72 3.54 10.29
CA SER A 39 11.32 4.50 9.34
C SER A 39 12.65 3.99 8.77
N HIS A 40 13.03 4.47 7.58
CA HIS A 40 14.27 4.04 6.92
C HIS A 40 15.52 4.36 7.73
N ASN A 41 15.46 5.39 8.58
CA ASN A 41 16.56 5.79 9.47
C ASN A 41 16.36 5.33 10.93
N ASN A 42 15.30 4.57 11.23
CA ASN A 42 14.99 4.10 12.57
C ASN A 42 14.76 5.20 13.63
N ASP A 43 14.42 6.43 13.22
CA ASP A 43 14.14 7.56 14.13
C ASP A 43 12.70 7.53 14.67
N PHE A 44 11.77 6.99 13.90
CA PHE A 44 10.37 6.85 14.29
C PHE A 44 9.75 5.54 13.79
N VAL A 45 8.58 5.22 14.35
CA VAL A 45 7.73 4.08 13.97
C VAL A 45 6.36 4.60 13.57
N LEU A 46 5.86 4.15 12.42
CA LEU A 46 4.47 4.35 12.02
C LEU A 46 3.66 3.12 12.40
N PHE A 47 2.47 3.32 12.96
CA PHE A 47 1.61 2.20 13.32
C PHE A 47 0.14 2.59 13.35
N PHE A 48 -0.71 1.61 13.09
CA PHE A 48 -2.15 1.75 13.24
C PHE A 48 -2.56 1.52 14.68
N LYS A 49 -3.43 2.39 15.18
CA LYS A 49 -4.04 2.26 16.50
C LYS A 49 -5.55 2.27 16.36
N THR A 50 -6.16 1.21 16.86
CA THR A 50 -7.61 1.09 16.96
C THR A 50 -8.19 2.17 17.86
N ARG A 51 -9.30 2.79 17.42
CA ARG A 51 -10.07 3.76 18.18
C ARG A 51 -10.96 3.07 19.20
N GLU A 52 -11.18 3.73 20.33
CA GLU A 52 -12.12 3.26 21.37
C GLU A 52 -13.58 3.40 20.95
N LYS A 53 -13.86 4.28 19.98
CA LYS A 53 -15.21 4.60 19.52
C LYS A 53 -15.46 4.01 18.13
N ALA A 54 -16.58 3.31 18.01
CA ALA A 54 -17.13 2.87 16.74
C ALA A 54 -17.47 4.06 15.83
N ILE A 55 -17.46 3.82 14.52
CA ILE A 55 -17.85 4.80 13.51
C ILE A 55 -19.00 4.23 12.70
N LEU A 56 -20.09 5.01 12.63
CA LEU A 56 -21.21 4.80 11.73
C LEU A 56 -21.12 5.81 10.58
N ALA A 57 -21.02 5.31 9.36
CA ALA A 57 -21.02 6.12 8.15
C ALA A 57 -21.92 5.50 7.08
N LYS A 58 -22.46 6.34 6.18
CA LYS A 58 -23.34 5.88 5.10
C LYS A 58 -22.52 5.25 3.99
N GLY A 59 -22.74 3.96 3.70
CA GLY A 59 -22.14 3.27 2.56
C GLY A 59 -23.10 3.18 1.36
N GLU A 60 -22.69 2.42 0.35
CA GLU A 60 -23.43 2.23 -0.91
C GLU A 60 -24.66 1.35 -0.72
N GLU A 61 -24.43 0.10 -0.36
CA GLU A 61 -25.49 -0.91 -0.16
C GLU A 61 -25.91 -1.01 1.31
N TYR A 62 -24.96 -0.81 2.22
CA TYR A 62 -25.15 -0.86 3.67
C TYR A 62 -24.37 0.26 4.37
N ASN A 63 -24.80 0.65 5.57
CA ASN A 63 -24.01 1.59 6.37
C ASN A 63 -22.70 0.92 6.79
N TYR A 64 -21.59 1.64 6.69
CA TYR A 64 -20.33 1.24 7.27
C TYR A 64 -20.45 1.38 8.79
N ILE A 65 -20.46 0.24 9.47
CA ILE A 65 -20.37 0.14 10.92
C ILE A 65 -19.05 -0.56 11.19
N THR A 66 -18.05 0.22 11.57
CA THR A 66 -16.81 -0.35 12.11
C THR A 66 -16.82 -0.09 13.61
N ASP A 67 -16.81 -1.18 14.38
CA ASP A 67 -16.73 -1.07 15.83
C ASP A 67 -15.35 -0.56 16.27
N TYR A 68 -14.32 -0.81 15.46
CA TYR A 68 -12.91 -0.62 15.81
C TYR A 68 -12.05 -0.07 14.65
N PRO A 69 -12.34 1.15 14.16
CA PRO A 69 -11.57 1.80 13.10
C PRO A 69 -10.13 2.09 13.54
N GLN A 70 -9.15 2.03 12.61
CA GLN A 70 -7.74 2.35 12.93
C GLN A 70 -7.26 3.72 12.40
N ASP A 71 -6.74 4.53 13.32
CA ASP A 71 -6.01 5.78 13.04
C ASP A 71 -4.52 5.48 12.81
N LEU A 72 -3.84 6.26 11.97
CA LEU A 72 -2.38 6.17 11.79
C LEU A 72 -1.67 7.08 12.80
N TYR A 73 -0.73 6.52 13.54
CA TYR A 73 0.10 7.19 14.54
C TYR A 73 1.58 7.15 14.15
N ILE A 74 2.33 8.09 14.73
CA ILE A 74 3.79 8.13 14.70
C ILE A 74 4.33 8.12 16.13
N TYR A 75 5.31 7.25 16.38
CA TYR A 75 6.11 7.23 17.60
C TYR A 75 7.51 7.72 17.29
N ASP A 76 7.89 8.87 17.85
CA ASP A 76 9.24 9.41 17.76
C ASP A 76 10.11 8.76 18.83
N ARG A 77 11.20 8.08 18.43
CA ARG A 77 12.07 7.36 19.36
C ARG A 77 13.00 8.28 20.15
N LYS A 78 13.22 9.51 19.67
CA LYS A 78 14.11 10.48 20.32
C LYS A 78 13.38 11.24 21.43
N SER A 79 12.15 11.68 21.17
CA SER A 79 11.32 12.34 22.19
C SER A 79 10.50 11.34 23.00
N GLU A 80 10.42 10.08 22.58
CA GLU A 80 9.57 9.03 23.16
C GLU A 80 8.08 9.39 23.16
N GLU A 81 7.66 10.25 22.22
CA GLU A 81 6.27 10.72 22.14
C GLU A 81 5.52 9.99 21.04
N THR A 82 4.27 9.62 21.33
CA THR A 82 3.32 9.11 20.34
C THR A 82 2.34 10.21 19.95
N LYS A 83 2.18 10.45 18.64
CA LYS A 83 1.27 11.47 18.11
C LYS A 83 0.35 10.88 17.04
N PRO A 84 -0.93 11.28 17.01
CA PRO A 84 -1.80 10.95 15.90
C PRO A 84 -1.32 11.67 14.63
N LEU A 85 -1.24 10.95 13.52
CA LEU A 85 -0.76 11.49 12.25
C LEU A 85 -1.90 11.69 11.25
N ILE A 86 -2.66 10.62 10.98
CA ILE A 86 -3.81 10.65 10.08
C ILE A 86 -4.96 9.97 10.80
N THR A 87 -5.93 10.78 11.24
CA THR A 87 -7.07 10.29 12.01
C THR A 87 -8.35 10.29 11.19
N TYR A 88 -9.29 9.45 11.59
CA TYR A 88 -10.65 9.37 11.11
C TYR A 88 -11.43 10.69 11.23
N ASP A 89 -11.10 11.54 12.20
CA ASP A 89 -11.75 12.85 12.33
C ASP A 89 -11.19 13.87 11.35
N TRP A 90 -9.93 13.72 10.93
CA TRP A 90 -9.23 14.67 10.06
C TRP A 90 -9.29 14.25 8.59
N PHE A 91 -8.96 13.00 8.29
CA PHE A 91 -8.70 12.52 6.94
C PHE A 91 -9.90 12.57 6.00
N PRO A 92 -11.10 12.07 6.35
CA PRO A 92 -12.24 12.09 5.44
C PRO A 92 -12.61 13.51 4.99
N ARG A 93 -12.47 14.50 5.88
CA ARG A 93 -12.74 15.92 5.57
C ARG A 93 -11.78 16.47 4.52
N HIS A 94 -10.51 16.09 4.59
CA HIS A 94 -9.47 16.56 3.67
C HIS A 94 -9.46 15.76 2.35
N ALA A 95 -9.65 14.44 2.43
CA ALA A 95 -9.70 13.56 1.28
C ALA A 95 -10.91 13.86 0.39
N LYS A 96 -12.08 14.18 0.97
CA LYS A 96 -13.30 14.54 0.22
C LYS A 96 -13.09 15.68 -0.77
N PHE A 97 -12.23 16.65 -0.46
CA PHE A 97 -11.89 17.74 -1.39
C PHE A 97 -11.30 17.22 -2.70
N TYR A 98 -10.52 16.13 -2.65
CA TYR A 98 -9.87 15.53 -3.80
C TYR A 98 -10.68 14.39 -4.44
N LEU A 99 -11.67 13.87 -3.72
CA LEU A 99 -12.53 12.75 -4.11
C LEU A 99 -13.93 13.24 -4.49
N SER A 100 -14.01 14.28 -5.33
CA SER A 100 -15.28 14.94 -5.67
C SER A 100 -16.34 14.01 -6.29
N ASN A 101 -15.92 12.87 -6.84
CA ASN A 101 -16.79 11.92 -7.54
C ASN A 101 -17.01 10.62 -6.72
N TYR A 102 -16.68 10.63 -5.42
CA TYR A 102 -16.84 9.49 -4.54
C TYR A 102 -17.72 9.87 -3.35
N ASP A 103 -18.88 9.24 -3.24
CA ASP A 103 -19.93 9.63 -2.29
C ASP A 103 -19.84 8.91 -0.93
N PHE A 104 -18.97 7.91 -0.82
CA PHE A 104 -18.81 7.09 0.38
C PHE A 104 -17.72 7.63 1.32
N PRO A 105 -17.77 7.29 2.61
CA PRO A 105 -16.71 7.63 3.53
C PRO A 105 -15.38 6.98 3.11
N VAL A 106 -14.29 7.65 3.44
CA VAL A 106 -12.94 7.21 3.13
C VAL A 106 -12.09 7.35 4.36
N PHE A 107 -11.40 6.28 4.71
CA PHE A 107 -10.75 6.15 6.00
C PHE A 107 -9.24 6.00 5.87
N PRO A 108 -8.48 6.33 6.93
CA PRO A 108 -7.03 6.12 6.93
C PRO A 108 -6.66 4.67 6.62
N GLU A 109 -7.38 3.69 7.17
CA GLU A 109 -7.06 2.27 6.97
C GLU A 109 -7.36 1.72 5.58
N ASP A 110 -8.09 2.46 4.73
CA ASP A 110 -8.41 2.06 3.34
C ASP A 110 -7.23 2.20 2.37
N PHE A 111 -6.07 2.64 2.86
CA PHE A 111 -4.88 2.93 2.06
C PHE A 111 -3.67 2.12 2.52
N ALA A 112 -2.86 1.75 1.53
CA ALA A 112 -1.49 1.30 1.72
C ALA A 112 -0.55 2.52 1.75
N TYR A 113 0.32 2.56 2.76
CA TYR A 113 1.22 3.68 3.05
C TYR A 113 2.65 3.32 2.68
N TYR A 114 3.18 3.99 1.67
CA TYR A 114 4.58 3.86 1.26
C TYR A 114 5.39 5.01 1.85
N LEU A 115 6.27 4.71 2.81
CA LEU A 115 7.23 5.68 3.31
C LEU A 115 8.38 5.81 2.32
N MET A 116 8.58 7.02 1.81
CA MET A 116 9.68 7.32 0.91
C MET A 116 11.01 7.42 1.67
N LYS A 117 12.12 7.28 0.94
CA LYS A 117 13.48 7.29 1.49
C LYS A 117 13.86 8.57 2.25
N ASP A 118 13.13 9.67 2.03
CA ASP A 118 13.32 10.94 2.72
C ASP A 118 12.80 10.93 4.18
N ASN A 119 12.12 9.86 4.62
CA ASN A 119 11.46 9.73 5.93
C ASN A 119 10.44 10.83 6.24
N LYS A 120 9.93 11.50 5.22
CA LYS A 120 8.99 12.63 5.36
C LYS A 120 7.75 12.46 4.51
N THR A 121 7.89 11.82 3.36
CA THR A 121 6.80 11.65 2.41
C THR A 121 6.15 10.27 2.59
N LEU A 122 4.83 10.27 2.76
CA LEU A 122 3.99 9.08 2.61
C LEU A 122 3.24 9.16 1.28
N ILE A 123 3.37 8.13 0.46
CA ILE A 123 2.47 7.92 -0.69
C ILE A 123 1.38 6.95 -0.26
N MET A 124 0.13 7.41 -0.32
CA MET A 124 -1.04 6.65 0.04
C MET A 124 -1.69 6.15 -1.23
N VAL A 125 -1.80 4.84 -1.37
CA VAL A 125 -2.44 4.20 -2.52
C VAL A 125 -3.65 3.46 -1.99
N SER A 126 -4.81 3.64 -2.62
CA SER A 126 -5.99 2.95 -2.14
C SER A 126 -5.78 1.44 -2.22
N ALA A 127 -6.07 0.76 -1.11
CA ALA A 127 -6.18 -0.68 -1.06
C ALA A 127 -7.56 -1.15 -1.54
N VAL A 128 -8.52 -0.22 -1.65
CA VAL A 128 -9.90 -0.49 -2.05
C VAL A 128 -10.10 -0.12 -3.52
N LYS A 129 -10.63 -1.05 -4.32
CA LYS A 129 -10.67 -0.96 -5.80
C LYS A 129 -11.47 0.24 -6.35
N ASN A 130 -12.33 0.84 -5.56
CA ASN A 130 -13.25 1.89 -6.02
C ASN A 130 -12.68 3.31 -5.91
N ILE A 131 -11.51 3.50 -5.29
CA ILE A 131 -10.87 4.81 -5.12
C ILE A 131 -9.67 4.91 -6.09
N ASN A 132 -9.90 5.54 -7.24
CA ASN A 132 -8.87 5.72 -8.28
C ASN A 132 -7.89 6.88 -8.01
N GLN A 133 -7.75 7.30 -6.75
CA GLN A 133 -6.95 8.47 -6.36
C GLN A 133 -5.94 8.11 -5.27
N SER A 134 -4.66 8.34 -5.57
CA SER A 134 -3.58 8.27 -4.60
C SER A 134 -3.33 9.63 -3.95
N PHE A 135 -2.79 9.64 -2.74
CA PHE A 135 -2.41 10.85 -2.03
C PHE A 135 -0.92 10.89 -1.73
N LYS A 136 -0.40 12.11 -1.59
CA LYS A 136 0.91 12.39 -1.02
C LYS A 136 0.67 13.13 0.29
N PHE A 137 1.18 12.56 1.37
CA PHE A 137 1.12 13.16 2.69
C PHE A 137 2.54 13.50 3.17
N ASP A 138 2.72 14.70 3.71
CA ASP A 138 3.99 15.15 4.29
C ASP A 138 3.88 15.11 5.82
N ILE A 139 4.68 14.24 6.44
CA ILE A 139 4.69 13.97 7.89
C ILE A 139 5.08 15.22 8.68
N SER A 140 6.01 16.03 8.16
CA SER A 140 6.52 17.20 8.89
C SER A 140 5.52 18.36 8.90
N THR A 141 4.75 18.50 7.82
CA THR A 141 3.81 19.62 7.65
C THR A 141 2.34 19.25 7.84
N ASN A 142 2.03 17.96 8.00
CA ASN A 142 0.67 17.40 8.04
C ASN A 142 -0.20 17.81 6.85
N LYS A 143 0.40 17.91 5.66
CA LYS A 143 -0.30 18.33 4.43
C LYS A 143 -0.62 17.14 3.55
N LEU A 144 -1.88 17.06 3.12
CA LEU A 144 -2.37 16.10 2.14
C LEU A 144 -2.51 16.76 0.77
N HIS A 145 -1.89 16.13 -0.23
CA HIS A 145 -1.95 16.53 -1.62
C HIS A 145 -2.41 15.39 -2.51
N LYS A 146 -3.05 15.74 -3.62
CA LYS A 146 -3.33 14.79 -4.70
C LYS A 146 -2.02 14.26 -5.28
N TYR A 147 -1.89 12.94 -5.39
CA TYR A 147 -0.76 12.33 -6.09
C TYR A 147 -1.19 11.88 -7.49
N SER A 148 -0.47 12.32 -8.52
CA SER A 148 -0.71 11.93 -9.91
C SER A 148 0.25 10.82 -10.29
N THR A 149 -0.27 9.66 -10.67
CA THR A 149 0.51 8.48 -11.09
C THR A 149 1.10 8.60 -12.49
N LYS A 150 0.93 9.74 -13.18
CA LYS A 150 1.32 9.95 -14.59
C LYS A 150 2.84 9.86 -14.89
N GLY A 151 3.73 9.38 -14.01
CA GLY A 151 5.14 9.36 -14.43
C GLY A 151 6.27 8.83 -13.56
N LYS A 152 6.12 7.87 -12.62
CA LYS A 152 7.34 7.21 -12.08
C LYS A 152 7.17 5.95 -11.25
N LEU A 153 6.05 5.80 -10.56
CA LEU A 153 5.79 4.66 -9.69
C LEU A 153 4.73 3.78 -10.33
N ASP A 154 5.15 2.61 -10.81
CA ASP A 154 4.24 1.54 -11.23
C ASP A 154 3.79 0.82 -9.96
N PHE A 155 2.64 1.22 -9.42
CA PHE A 155 1.99 0.50 -8.33
C PHE A 155 1.36 -0.76 -8.93
N ILE A 156 2.01 -1.91 -8.74
CA ILE A 156 1.59 -3.20 -9.35
C ILE A 156 0.34 -3.79 -8.66
N ILE A 157 -0.48 -2.98 -7.96
CA ILE A 157 -1.44 -3.39 -6.91
C ILE A 157 -0.73 -3.41 -5.55
N SER A 158 -1.41 -2.88 -4.52
CA SER A 158 -0.98 -2.77 -3.11
C SER A 158 -0.14 -3.96 -2.67
N SER A 159 1.17 -3.96 -2.88
CA SER A 159 2.04 -5.09 -2.56
C SER A 159 3.47 -4.59 -2.43
N ILE A 160 4.11 -4.20 -3.53
CA ILE A 160 5.44 -3.61 -3.50
C ILE A 160 5.50 -2.51 -4.56
N THR A 161 6.03 -1.33 -4.22
CA THR A 161 6.42 -0.36 -5.26
C THR A 161 7.85 -0.54 -5.67
N LYS A 162 8.10 -0.36 -6.96
CA LYS A 162 9.43 -0.31 -7.53
C LYS A 162 9.68 1.11 -8.05
N ASP A 163 10.64 1.81 -7.47
CA ASP A 163 11.14 3.09 -7.98
C ASP A 163 12.51 2.87 -8.58
N CYS A 164 12.65 3.06 -9.89
CA CYS A 164 13.92 2.88 -10.58
C CYS A 164 14.33 4.13 -11.33
N GLY A 165 15.62 4.44 -11.27
CA GLY A 165 16.18 5.49 -12.08
C GLY A 165 17.61 5.83 -11.72
N PHE A 166 18.09 6.89 -12.35
CA PHE A 166 19.35 7.53 -12.05
C PHE A 166 19.07 8.70 -11.10
N SER A 167 19.73 8.74 -9.94
CA SER A 167 19.61 9.87 -9.01
C SER A 167 20.34 11.12 -9.51
N SER A 168 21.40 10.95 -10.32
CA SER A 168 22.15 12.01 -10.99
C SER A 168 22.78 11.48 -12.28
N MET A 169 23.34 12.36 -13.13
CA MET A 169 23.99 11.97 -14.40
C MET A 169 25.16 11.00 -14.22
N ASN A 170 25.78 10.97 -13.04
CA ASN A 170 26.93 10.13 -12.74
C ASN A 170 26.56 8.87 -11.94
N ASP A 171 25.29 8.72 -11.55
CA ASP A 171 24.87 7.55 -10.77
C ASP A 171 24.64 6.35 -11.68
N THR A 172 24.78 5.15 -11.10
CA THR A 172 24.32 3.92 -11.74
C THR A 172 22.80 3.81 -11.60
N TYR A 173 22.16 3.14 -12.56
CA TYR A 173 20.74 2.82 -12.47
C TYR A 173 20.46 2.02 -11.19
N LYS A 174 19.60 2.54 -10.32
CA LYS A 174 19.23 1.90 -9.06
C LYS A 174 17.72 1.70 -9.02
N CYS A 175 17.33 0.55 -8.50
CA CYS A 175 15.93 0.21 -8.22
C CYS A 175 15.76 0.04 -6.71
N ASN A 176 14.85 0.81 -6.13
CA ASN A 176 14.43 0.64 -4.74
C ASN A 176 13.06 -0.04 -4.72
N TYR A 177 12.90 -1.01 -3.83
CA TYR A 177 11.62 -1.64 -3.56
C TYR A 177 11.07 -1.12 -2.24
N TYR A 178 9.84 -0.61 -2.25
CA TYR A 178 9.16 -0.07 -1.09
C TYR A 178 8.02 -0.99 -0.70
N LYS A 179 8.11 -1.47 0.54
CA LYS A 179 7.10 -2.29 1.18
C LYS A 179 6.08 -1.37 1.88
N PRO A 180 4.78 -1.49 1.58
CA PRO A 180 3.76 -0.64 2.17
C PRO A 180 3.37 -1.10 3.57
N LEU A 181 3.00 -0.13 4.39
CA LEU A 181 2.26 -0.33 5.62
C LEU A 181 0.76 -0.40 5.32
N ILE A 182 0.09 -1.46 5.79
CA ILE A 182 -1.36 -1.67 5.67
C ILE A 182 -1.98 -1.92 7.03
N SER A 183 -3.27 -1.59 7.15
CA SER A 183 -4.06 -1.90 8.34
C SER A 183 -4.28 -3.41 8.46
N GLN A 184 -4.35 -3.89 9.70
CA GLN A 184 -4.73 -5.28 9.97
C GLN A 184 -6.17 -5.57 9.52
N ASN A 185 -7.04 -4.56 9.55
CA ASN A 185 -8.44 -4.68 9.15
C ASN A 185 -8.61 -4.92 7.63
N LEU A 186 -7.56 -4.74 6.82
CA LEU A 186 -7.61 -5.04 5.38
C LEU A 186 -7.32 -6.52 5.03
N ILE A 187 -6.81 -7.29 6.00
CA ILE A 187 -6.34 -8.66 5.78
C ILE A 187 -7.33 -9.68 6.38
N ASN A 188 -8.08 -9.26 7.40
CA ASN A 188 -9.07 -10.08 8.10
C ASN A 188 -10.42 -10.14 7.39
#